data_AF-A0AAV6HYS3-F1
#
_entry.id   AF-A0AAV6HYS3-F1
#
_cell.length_a   1.000
_cell.length_b   1.000
_cell.length_c   1.000
_cell.angle_alpha   90.00
_cell.angle_beta   90.00
_cell.angle_gamma   90.00
#
_symmetry.space_group_name_H-M   'P 1'
#
loop_
_entity.id
_entity.type
_entity.pdbx_description
1 polymer ?
#
loop_
_entity_poly.entity_id
_entity_poly.type
_entity_poly.pdbx_seq_one_letter_code
_entity_poly.pdbx_strand_id
1 'polypeptide(L)'
;MCFNLMQWPGSYCDTRQSCCYPETGKPDEDFGIHGLWPNYNDGTYPSSCDRSNSFDESKISDLLSRLEKDWPTLACPSGDGIKFWGHEWSKHGTCSESLLDQYSYFQKALDLKAKANLLQALQTAGIRPADGKYHSLESIKEAIEQALGVTTIFIDCNVDTRGNHQIYQVYLCVDTSASNFIECPVLPHGRPCGNKIEFPSFSSDSNHDEL
;
A
#
# COMPACT_ATOMS: atom_id res chain seq x y z
N MET A 1 -1.78 -0.95 17.76
CA MET A 1 -2.56 -0.65 16.53
C MET A 1 -1.83 -1.27 15.35
N CYS A 2 -2.34 -1.17 14.13
CA CYS A 2 -1.58 -1.54 12.94
C CYS A 2 -1.60 -0.39 11.93
N PHE A 3 -0.52 -0.22 11.17
CA PHE A 3 -0.54 0.56 9.94
C PHE A 3 -1.05 -0.33 8.81
N ASN A 4 -2.05 0.13 8.07
CA ASN A 4 -2.42 -0.41 6.77
C ASN A 4 -1.81 0.49 5.70
N LEU A 5 -0.94 -0.09 4.88
CA LEU A 5 -0.16 0.63 3.88
C LEU A 5 -0.65 0.25 2.49
N MET A 6 -0.96 1.28 1.71
CA MET A 6 -1.30 1.16 0.30
C MET A 6 -0.32 1.98 -0.54
N GLN A 7 0.07 1.47 -1.70
CA GLN A 7 1.07 2.02 -2.59
C GLN A 7 0.46 2.36 -3.95
N TRP A 8 0.84 3.50 -4.51
CA TRP A 8 0.51 3.84 -5.89
C TRP A 8 1.52 3.20 -6.86
N PRO A 9 1.10 2.30 -7.77
CA PRO A 9 2.02 1.60 -8.68
C PRO A 9 2.72 2.54 -9.66
N GLY A 10 2.05 3.62 -10.11
CA GLY A 10 2.66 4.63 -10.98
C GLY A 10 3.93 5.24 -10.38
N SER A 11 3.86 5.62 -9.10
CA SER A 11 4.98 6.20 -8.37
C SER A 11 6.05 5.19 -7.98
N TYR A 12 5.77 3.89 -8.00
CA TYR A 12 6.82 2.87 -7.82
C TYR A 12 7.63 2.71 -9.11
N CYS A 13 6.95 2.70 -10.25
CA CYS A 13 7.51 2.29 -11.54
C CYS A 13 8.11 3.42 -12.39
N ASP A 14 7.98 4.68 -11.99
CA ASP A 14 8.52 5.84 -12.72
C ASP A 14 9.79 6.45 -12.08
N THR A 15 10.38 5.74 -11.12
CA THR A 15 11.63 6.11 -10.47
C THR A 15 12.85 5.59 -11.24
N ARG A 16 14.06 5.87 -10.75
CA ARG A 16 15.30 5.27 -11.29
C ARG A 16 15.48 3.79 -10.94
N GLN A 17 14.69 3.27 -10.02
CA GLN A 17 14.73 1.85 -9.66
C GLN A 17 13.94 1.04 -10.68
N SER A 18 14.39 -0.17 -10.96
CA SER A 18 13.67 -1.09 -11.84
C SER A 18 12.32 -1.47 -11.23
N CYS A 19 11.28 -1.48 -12.06
CA CYS A 19 9.97 -2.05 -11.77
C CYS A 19 9.66 -3.13 -12.81
N CYS A 20 9.08 -4.23 -12.36
CA CYS A 20 8.64 -5.32 -13.21
C CYS A 20 7.18 -5.61 -12.89
N TYR A 21 6.34 -5.76 -13.90
CA TYR A 21 4.97 -6.21 -13.67
C TYR A 21 4.94 -7.66 -13.19
N PRO A 22 3.96 -8.05 -12.37
CA PRO A 22 3.72 -9.45 -12.01
C PRO A 22 3.57 -10.36 -13.23
N GLU A 23 3.70 -11.67 -13.01
CA GLU A 23 3.46 -12.68 -14.06
C GLU A 23 2.01 -12.64 -14.59
N THR A 24 1.07 -12.15 -13.78
CA THR A 24 -0.33 -11.92 -14.16
C THR A 24 -0.54 -10.69 -15.05
N GLY A 25 0.53 -9.95 -15.35
CA GLY A 25 0.53 -8.77 -16.21
C GLY A 25 0.54 -7.45 -15.45
N LYS A 26 0.30 -6.36 -16.18
CA LYS A 26 0.26 -5.01 -15.60
C LYS A 26 -0.87 -4.91 -14.56
N PRO A 27 -0.60 -4.46 -13.32
CA PRO A 27 -1.64 -4.24 -12.33
C PRO A 27 -2.63 -3.15 -12.74
N ASP A 28 -3.79 -3.14 -12.10
CA ASP A 28 -4.78 -2.07 -12.30
C ASP A 28 -4.18 -0.70 -11.92
N GLU A 29 -4.67 0.37 -12.54
CA GLU A 29 -4.39 1.76 -12.14
C GLU A 29 -5.17 2.09 -10.84
N ASP A 30 -4.82 1.39 -9.76
CA ASP A 30 -5.37 1.54 -8.41
C ASP A 30 -4.27 1.32 -7.37
N PHE A 31 -4.51 1.75 -6.13
CA PHE A 31 -3.58 1.53 -5.02
C PHE A 31 -3.47 0.04 -4.69
N GLY A 32 -2.28 -0.54 -4.77
CA GLY A 32 -2.01 -1.89 -4.27
C GLY A 32 -1.73 -1.89 -2.77
N ILE A 33 -1.97 -3.00 -2.07
CA ILE A 33 -1.53 -3.17 -0.69
C ILE A 33 0.00 -3.33 -0.70
N HIS A 34 0.66 -2.66 0.25
CA HIS A 34 2.04 -2.98 0.61
C HIS A 34 2.06 -3.90 1.84
N GLY A 35 1.30 -3.54 2.89
CA GLY A 35 1.38 -4.27 4.14
C GLY A 35 0.33 -3.91 5.19
N LEU A 36 0.22 -4.79 6.18
CA LEU A 36 -0.52 -4.57 7.42
C LEU A 36 0.46 -4.75 8.59
N TRP A 37 0.96 -3.66 9.16
CA TRP A 37 2.10 -3.71 10.07
C TRP A 37 1.67 -3.43 11.51
N PRO A 38 1.73 -4.42 12.41
CA PRO A 38 1.55 -4.17 13.85
C PRO A 38 2.53 -3.10 14.34
N ASN A 39 2.05 -2.14 15.11
CA ASN A 39 2.83 -1.02 15.62
C ASN A 39 2.40 -0.65 17.04
N TYR A 40 3.38 -0.28 17.87
CA TYR A 40 3.13 0.25 19.20
C TYR A 40 2.77 1.74 19.13
N ASN A 41 2.08 2.23 20.15
CA ASN A 41 1.60 3.62 20.17
C ASN A 41 2.74 4.64 20.40
N ASP A 42 3.95 4.19 20.72
CA ASP A 42 5.15 5.02 20.89
C ASP A 42 5.98 5.16 19.59
N GLY A 43 5.52 4.56 18.49
CA GLY A 43 6.19 4.59 17.19
C GLY A 43 7.15 3.42 16.95
N THR A 44 7.50 2.65 17.99
CA THR A 44 8.26 1.40 17.81
C THR A 44 7.36 0.29 17.26
N TYR A 45 7.95 -0.77 16.71
CA TYR A 45 7.18 -1.89 16.14
C TYR A 45 7.84 -3.24 16.40
N PRO A 46 7.03 -4.30 16.63
CA PRO A 46 7.54 -5.66 16.65
C PRO A 46 7.84 -6.15 15.22
N SER A 47 8.79 -7.07 15.07
CA SER A 47 9.09 -7.68 13.77
C SER A 47 9.64 -9.10 13.90
N SER A 48 9.36 -9.94 12.91
CA SER A 48 9.84 -11.34 12.84
C SER A 48 9.56 -12.14 14.12
N CYS A 49 8.32 -12.04 14.62
CA CYS A 49 7.95 -12.46 15.98
C CYS A 49 7.90 -13.97 16.18
N ASP A 50 7.58 -14.73 15.13
CA ASP A 50 7.62 -16.19 15.14
C ASP A 50 8.34 -16.70 13.89
N ARG A 51 9.53 -17.30 14.09
CA ARG A 51 10.31 -17.91 13.00
C ARG A 51 9.88 -19.33 12.68
N SER A 52 9.08 -19.95 13.54
CA SER A 52 8.56 -21.30 13.36
C SER A 52 7.26 -21.32 12.54
N ASN A 53 6.55 -20.20 12.47
CA ASN A 53 5.33 -20.03 11.68
C ASN A 53 5.63 -19.46 10.29
N SER A 54 6.29 -20.27 9.45
CA SER A 54 6.58 -19.90 8.07
C SER A 54 5.31 -19.69 7.25
N PHE A 55 5.39 -18.81 6.25
CA PHE A 55 4.32 -18.62 5.29
C PHE A 55 3.94 -19.93 4.60
N ASP A 56 2.64 -20.20 4.51
CA ASP A 56 2.06 -21.40 3.91
C ASP A 56 0.94 -21.01 2.95
N GLU A 57 1.24 -20.96 1.66
CA GLU A 57 0.31 -20.59 0.59
C GLU A 57 -1.01 -21.37 0.63
N SER A 58 -0.98 -22.65 1.05
CA SER A 58 -2.18 -23.49 1.07
C SER A 58 -3.28 -22.94 1.99
N LYS A 59 -2.89 -22.21 3.05
CA LYS A 59 -3.82 -21.57 4.00
C LYS A 59 -4.54 -20.35 3.43
N ILE A 60 -4.15 -19.86 2.25
CA ILE A 60 -4.74 -18.66 1.61
C ILE A 60 -5.09 -18.91 0.14
N SER A 61 -5.20 -20.18 -0.26
CA SER A 61 -5.40 -20.58 -1.66
C SER A 61 -6.63 -19.93 -2.32
N ASP A 62 -7.70 -19.70 -1.56
CA ASP A 62 -8.93 -19.01 -2.00
C ASP A 62 -8.80 -17.48 -2.08
N LEU A 63 -7.74 -16.91 -1.50
CA LEU A 63 -7.44 -15.48 -1.56
C LEU A 63 -6.48 -15.11 -2.70
N LEU A 64 -5.81 -16.08 -3.35
CA LEU A 64 -4.73 -15.83 -4.31
C LEU A 64 -5.13 -14.87 -5.42
N SER A 65 -6.28 -15.09 -6.08
CA SER A 65 -6.72 -14.20 -7.17
C SER A 65 -6.95 -12.76 -6.71
N ARG A 66 -7.41 -12.54 -5.47
CA ARG A 66 -7.53 -11.20 -4.89
C ARG A 66 -6.15 -10.64 -4.55
N LEU A 67 -5.24 -11.45 -4.01
CA LEU A 67 -3.88 -11.01 -3.66
C LEU A 67 -3.06 -10.62 -4.89
N GLU A 68 -3.13 -11.40 -5.97
CA GLU A 68 -2.48 -11.08 -7.25
C GLU A 68 -2.92 -9.72 -7.80
N LYS A 69 -4.21 -9.41 -7.63
CA LYS A 69 -4.82 -8.16 -8.11
C LYS A 69 -4.53 -6.98 -7.17
N ASP A 70 -4.80 -7.18 -5.89
CA ASP A 70 -4.90 -6.11 -4.89
C ASP A 70 -3.64 -5.94 -4.05
N TRP A 71 -2.71 -6.90 -4.08
CA TRP A 71 -1.42 -6.89 -3.40
C TRP A 71 -0.27 -7.37 -4.33
N PRO A 72 -0.14 -6.81 -5.55
CA PRO A 72 0.85 -7.26 -6.51
C PRO A 72 2.28 -6.93 -6.04
N THR A 73 3.25 -7.72 -6.52
CA THR A 73 4.66 -7.34 -6.43
C THR A 73 5.07 -6.53 -7.66
N LEU A 74 5.87 -5.48 -7.48
CA LEU A 74 6.45 -4.69 -8.56
C LEU A 74 7.98 -4.82 -8.65
N ALA A 75 8.56 -5.66 -7.79
CA ALA A 75 10.00 -5.88 -7.74
C ALA A 75 10.48 -6.67 -8.96
N CYS A 76 11.74 -6.47 -9.37
CA CYS A 76 12.37 -7.25 -10.43
C CYS A 76 13.22 -8.42 -9.89
N PRO A 77 13.28 -9.55 -10.62
CA PRO A 77 12.51 -9.86 -11.83
C PRO A 77 11.01 -10.03 -11.53
N SER A 78 10.18 -10.06 -12.59
CA SER A 78 8.75 -10.38 -12.49
C SER A 78 8.51 -11.63 -11.64
N GLY A 79 7.41 -11.66 -10.90
CA GLY A 79 7.06 -12.78 -10.04
C GLY A 79 5.56 -12.85 -9.73
N ASP A 80 5.19 -13.96 -9.11
CA ASP A 80 3.82 -14.35 -8.72
C ASP A 80 3.30 -13.64 -7.44
N GLY A 81 4.16 -12.93 -6.71
CA GLY A 81 3.83 -12.27 -5.45
C GLY A 81 4.05 -13.13 -4.20
N ILE A 82 4.24 -14.44 -4.31
CA ILE A 82 4.39 -15.37 -3.16
C ILE A 82 5.56 -14.98 -2.27
N LYS A 83 6.70 -14.62 -2.87
CA LYS A 83 7.88 -14.15 -2.12
C LYS A 83 7.58 -12.87 -1.35
N PHE A 84 6.79 -11.96 -1.92
CA PHE A 84 6.43 -10.70 -1.29
C PHE A 84 5.45 -10.93 -0.13
N TRP A 85 4.39 -11.70 -0.34
CA TRP A 85 3.44 -12.05 0.72
C TRP A 85 4.11 -12.84 1.85
N GLY A 86 5.01 -13.77 1.52
CA GLY A 86 5.81 -14.49 2.51
C GLY A 86 6.72 -13.58 3.34
N HIS A 87 7.29 -12.52 2.73
CA HIS A 87 8.04 -11.50 3.46
C HIS A 87 7.15 -10.73 4.44
N GLU A 88 6.00 -10.24 3.97
CA GLU A 88 5.05 -9.48 4.78
C GLU A 88 4.50 -10.32 5.93
N TRP A 89 4.16 -11.59 5.68
CA TRP A 89 3.76 -12.52 6.74
C TRP A 89 4.89 -12.73 7.75
N SER A 90 6.08 -13.16 7.31
CA SER A 90 7.18 -13.51 8.22
C SER A 90 7.61 -12.32 9.07
N LYS A 91 7.72 -11.12 8.49
CA LYS A 91 8.21 -9.93 9.17
C LYS A 91 7.14 -9.23 10.00
N HIS A 92 5.90 -9.18 9.53
CA HIS A 92 4.83 -8.37 10.14
C HIS A 92 3.65 -9.22 10.61
N GLY A 93 3.14 -10.13 9.77
CA GLY A 93 1.99 -10.98 10.10
C GLY A 93 2.20 -11.85 11.34
N THR A 94 3.40 -12.44 11.52
CA THR A 94 3.74 -13.24 12.70
C THR A 94 3.64 -12.47 14.01
N CYS A 95 3.70 -11.13 13.97
CA CYS A 95 3.53 -10.27 15.13
C CYS A 95 2.07 -9.96 15.49
N SER A 96 1.11 -10.48 14.71
CA SER A 96 -0.33 -10.34 14.93
C SER A 96 -1.04 -11.65 15.27
N GLU A 97 -0.31 -12.76 15.40
CA GLU A 97 -0.84 -14.13 15.56
C GLU A 97 -1.78 -14.32 16.74
N SER A 98 -1.65 -13.51 17.79
CA SER A 98 -2.57 -13.56 18.93
C SER A 98 -4.01 -13.17 18.59
N LEU A 99 -4.22 -12.49 17.45
CA LEU A 99 -5.51 -12.02 16.96
C LEU A 99 -5.81 -12.44 15.52
N LEU A 100 -4.77 -12.58 14.68
CA LEU A 100 -4.88 -12.83 13.25
C LEU A 100 -3.95 -13.98 12.87
N ASP A 101 -4.53 -15.13 12.53
CA ASP A 101 -3.78 -16.17 11.83
C ASP A 101 -3.43 -15.72 10.39
N GLN A 102 -2.66 -16.54 9.67
CA GLN A 102 -2.21 -16.19 8.32
C GLN A 102 -3.39 -15.86 7.39
N TYR A 103 -4.43 -16.68 7.39
CA TYR A 103 -5.61 -16.42 6.58
C TYR A 103 -6.26 -15.08 6.95
N SER A 104 -6.52 -14.85 8.24
CA SER A 104 -7.16 -13.63 8.72
C SER A 104 -6.32 -12.39 8.45
N TYR A 105 -4.99 -12.48 8.53
CA TYR A 105 -4.08 -11.37 8.22
C TYR A 105 -4.25 -10.88 6.78
N PHE A 106 -4.19 -11.80 5.80
CA PHE A 106 -4.35 -11.45 4.39
C PHE A 106 -5.79 -11.05 4.06
N GLN A 107 -6.78 -11.76 4.59
CA GLN A 107 -8.20 -11.43 4.38
C GLN A 107 -8.52 -10.02 4.89
N LYS A 108 -8.07 -9.67 6.10
CA LYS A 108 -8.31 -8.33 6.69
C LYS A 108 -7.61 -7.23 5.90
N ALA A 109 -6.38 -7.44 5.44
CA ALA A 109 -5.70 -6.47 4.59
C ALA A 109 -6.44 -6.20 3.28
N LEU A 110 -6.94 -7.26 2.61
CA LEU A 110 -7.77 -7.14 1.41
C LEU A 110 -9.08 -6.39 1.68
N ASP A 111 -9.75 -6.70 2.80
CA ASP A 111 -11.01 -6.04 3.17
C ASP A 111 -10.81 -4.57 3.53
N LEU A 112 -9.69 -4.24 4.18
CA LEU A 112 -9.30 -2.87 4.48
C LEU A 112 -9.00 -2.07 3.21
N LYS A 113 -8.30 -2.63 2.21
CA LYS A 113 -8.12 -1.96 0.91
C LYS A 113 -9.47 -1.68 0.25
N ALA A 114 -10.34 -2.68 0.20
CA ALA A 114 -11.68 -2.54 -0.40
C ALA A 114 -12.53 -1.49 0.33
N LYS A 115 -12.45 -1.45 1.67
CA LYS A 115 -13.13 -0.46 2.51
C LYS A 115 -12.54 0.95 2.34
N ALA A 116 -11.22 1.07 2.19
CA ALA A 116 -10.55 2.35 2.01
C ALA A 116 -10.88 2.98 0.66
N ASN A 117 -10.87 2.17 -0.41
CA ASN A 117 -11.15 2.56 -1.78
C ASN A 117 -10.53 3.92 -2.16
N LEU A 118 -9.22 4.05 -1.92
CA LEU A 118 -8.53 5.34 -1.95
C LEU A 118 -8.65 6.04 -3.30
N LEU A 119 -8.54 5.30 -4.41
CA LEU A 119 -8.68 5.90 -5.73
C LEU A 119 -10.07 6.51 -5.91
N GLN A 120 -11.15 5.80 -5.55
CA GLN A 120 -12.51 6.33 -5.65
C GLN A 120 -12.71 7.56 -4.75
N ALA A 121 -12.16 7.54 -3.53
CA ALA A 121 -12.21 8.70 -2.62
C ALA A 121 -11.56 9.94 -3.25
N LEU A 122 -10.35 9.78 -3.79
CA LEU A 122 -9.63 10.85 -4.47
C LEU A 122 -10.38 11.34 -5.73
N GLN A 123 -10.86 10.41 -6.57
CA GLN A 123 -11.57 10.76 -7.80
C GLN A 123 -12.88 11.50 -7.54
N THR A 124 -13.58 11.16 -6.46
CA THR A 124 -14.81 11.85 -6.00
C THR A 124 -14.52 13.30 -5.65
N ALA A 125 -13.35 13.59 -5.06
CA ALA A 125 -12.85 14.94 -4.79
C ALA A 125 -12.23 15.63 -6.03
N GLY A 126 -12.27 15.01 -7.21
CA GLY A 126 -11.69 15.54 -8.45
C GLY A 126 -10.18 15.34 -8.59
N ILE A 127 -9.56 14.59 -7.68
CA ILE A 127 -8.14 14.22 -7.68
C ILE A 127 -8.00 12.94 -8.51
N ARG A 128 -7.41 13.04 -9.70
CA ARG A 128 -7.31 11.93 -10.65
C ARG A 128 -5.85 11.76 -11.07
N PRO A 129 -5.40 10.51 -11.28
CA PRO A 129 -4.05 10.27 -11.78
C PRO A 129 -3.90 10.88 -13.17
N ALA A 130 -2.85 11.67 -13.35
CA ALA A 130 -2.49 12.31 -14.61
C ALA A 130 -1.07 12.90 -14.51
N ASP A 131 -0.21 12.55 -15.46
CA ASP A 131 1.17 13.05 -15.50
C ASP A 131 1.19 14.59 -15.59
N GLY A 132 2.09 15.20 -14.84
CA GLY A 132 2.23 16.65 -14.72
C GLY A 132 1.11 17.34 -13.92
N LYS A 133 0.14 16.58 -13.38
CA LYS A 133 -0.95 17.13 -12.58
C LYS A 133 -0.62 17.07 -11.09
N TYR A 134 -0.59 18.24 -10.47
CA TYR A 134 -0.26 18.42 -9.06
C TYR A 134 -1.49 18.71 -8.23
N HIS A 135 -1.55 18.09 -7.05
CA HIS A 135 -2.60 18.27 -6.06
C HIS A 135 -1.98 18.75 -4.75
N SER A 136 -2.70 19.56 -3.96
CA SER A 136 -2.20 19.90 -2.63
C SER A 136 -2.23 18.68 -1.73
N LEU A 137 -1.21 18.56 -0.87
CA LEU A 137 -1.17 17.49 0.12
C LEU A 137 -2.40 17.52 1.03
N GLU A 138 -2.86 18.72 1.35
CA GLU A 138 -4.08 18.96 2.14
C GLU A 138 -5.33 18.39 1.45
N SER A 139 -5.56 18.68 0.16
CA SER A 139 -6.76 18.20 -0.53
C SER A 139 -6.79 16.67 -0.66
N ILE A 140 -5.61 16.04 -0.79
CA ILE A 140 -5.48 14.57 -0.78
C ILE A 140 -5.92 14.01 0.58
N LYS A 141 -5.43 14.61 1.67
CA LYS A 141 -5.79 14.17 3.03
C LYS A 141 -7.26 14.40 3.32
N GLU A 142 -7.81 15.55 2.98
CA GLU A 142 -9.24 15.88 3.16
C GLU A 142 -10.15 14.90 2.40
N ALA A 143 -9.79 14.52 1.17
CA ALA A 143 -10.56 13.55 0.39
C ALA A 143 -10.60 12.17 1.07
N ILE A 144 -9.47 11.72 1.62
CA ILE A 144 -9.39 10.45 2.35
C ILE A 144 -10.13 10.55 3.69
N GLU A 145 -10.01 11.67 4.40
CA GLU A 145 -10.73 11.94 5.65
C GLU A 145 -12.25 11.89 5.43
N GLN A 146 -12.76 12.55 4.38
CA GLN A 146 -14.19 12.52 4.05
C GLN A 146 -14.71 11.11 3.77
N ALA A 147 -13.88 10.25 3.17
CA ALA A 147 -14.25 8.88 2.86
C ALA A 147 -14.23 7.96 4.08
N LEU A 148 -13.30 8.16 5.02
CA LEU A 148 -13.02 7.21 6.10
C LEU A 148 -13.42 7.69 7.49
N GLY A 149 -13.68 8.99 7.66
CA GLY A 149 -14.02 9.60 8.95
C GLY A 149 -12.86 9.63 9.96
N VAL A 150 -11.61 9.57 9.48
CA VAL A 150 -10.39 9.67 10.31
C VAL A 150 -9.48 10.78 9.77
N THR A 151 -8.89 11.55 10.67
CA THR A 151 -8.13 12.77 10.33
C THR A 151 -6.63 12.54 10.27
N THR A 152 -6.09 11.58 11.03
CA THR A 152 -4.67 11.30 11.05
C THR A 152 -4.27 10.42 9.86
N ILE A 153 -3.93 11.06 8.73
CA ILE A 153 -3.49 10.39 7.51
C ILE A 153 -2.04 10.78 7.22
N PHE A 154 -1.18 9.78 7.03
CA PHE A 154 0.20 9.99 6.61
C PHE A 154 0.38 9.60 5.14
N ILE A 155 0.92 10.54 4.35
CA ILE A 155 1.27 10.34 2.95
C ILE A 155 2.78 10.32 2.89
N ASP A 156 3.34 9.22 2.39
CA ASP A 156 4.76 9.12 2.04
C ASP A 156 4.92 9.46 0.56
N CYS A 157 5.92 10.28 0.25
CA CYS A 157 6.21 10.70 -1.11
C CYS A 157 7.57 10.20 -1.56
N ASN A 158 7.69 9.92 -2.86
CA ASN A 158 8.99 9.72 -3.49
C ASN A 158 9.16 10.72 -4.64
N VAL A 159 10.17 10.48 -5.47
CA VAL A 159 10.55 11.37 -6.57
C VAL A 159 10.71 10.55 -7.85
N ASP A 160 10.05 10.99 -8.93
CA ASP A 160 10.13 10.36 -10.25
C ASP A 160 11.51 10.62 -10.93
N THR A 161 11.72 10.06 -12.11
CA THR A 161 12.96 10.32 -12.89
C THR A 161 13.16 11.78 -13.32
N ARG A 162 12.10 12.59 -13.35
CA ARG A 162 12.10 14.02 -13.73
C ARG A 162 12.33 14.95 -12.54
N GLY A 163 12.32 14.43 -11.31
CA GLY A 163 12.51 15.20 -10.08
C GLY A 163 11.21 15.69 -9.43
N ASN A 164 10.06 15.19 -9.86
CA ASN A 164 8.76 15.58 -9.32
C ASN A 164 8.48 14.82 -8.02
N HIS A 165 8.03 15.53 -6.99
CA HIS A 165 7.52 14.90 -5.77
C HIS A 165 6.12 14.34 -6.03
N GLN A 166 5.88 13.08 -5.67
CA GLN A 166 4.64 12.38 -6.00
C GLN A 166 4.14 11.51 -4.85
N ILE A 167 2.82 11.27 -4.82
CA ILE A 167 2.19 10.37 -3.85
C ILE A 167 2.70 8.95 -4.06
N TYR A 168 3.33 8.36 -3.05
CA TYR A 168 3.90 7.02 -3.16
C TYR A 168 3.14 6.02 -2.31
N GLN A 169 2.97 6.30 -1.01
CA GLN A 169 2.24 5.43 -0.10
C GLN A 169 1.30 6.22 0.81
N VAL A 170 0.19 5.58 1.16
CA VAL A 170 -0.80 6.09 2.12
C VAL A 170 -0.81 5.16 3.31
N TYR A 171 -0.63 5.73 4.49
CA TYR A 171 -0.63 5.04 5.78
C TYR A 171 -1.90 5.42 6.53
N LEU A 172 -2.70 4.40 6.84
CA LEU A 172 -3.88 4.50 7.68
C LEU A 172 -3.69 3.65 8.93
N CYS A 173 -4.20 4.09 10.07
CA CYS A 173 -4.20 3.26 11.27
C CYS A 173 -5.46 2.43 11.37
N VAL A 174 -5.30 1.20 11.82
CA VAL A 174 -6.41 0.30 12.14
C VAL A 174 -6.26 -0.24 13.55
N ASP A 175 -7.38 -0.62 14.16
CA ASP A 175 -7.37 -1.29 15.44
C ASP A 175 -6.61 -2.63 15.37
N THR A 176 -6.23 -3.21 16.51
CA THR A 176 -5.39 -4.42 16.55
C THR A 176 -6.06 -5.66 15.96
N SER A 177 -7.40 -5.67 15.81
CA SER A 177 -8.13 -6.73 15.10
C SER A 177 -8.25 -6.49 13.59
N ALA A 178 -7.65 -5.39 13.09
CA ALA A 178 -7.68 -4.96 11.70
C ALA A 178 -9.10 -4.81 11.11
N SER A 179 -10.07 -4.38 11.93
CA SER A 179 -11.48 -4.33 11.52
C SER A 179 -11.95 -2.91 11.17
N ASN A 180 -11.39 -1.89 11.81
CA ASN A 180 -11.79 -0.50 11.64
C ASN A 180 -10.58 0.42 11.52
N PHE A 181 -10.72 1.43 10.68
CA PHE A 181 -9.84 2.58 10.68
C PHE A 181 -10.02 3.37 11.97
N ILE A 182 -8.92 3.83 12.55
CA ILE A 182 -8.88 4.60 13.79
C ILE A 182 -7.94 5.79 13.61
N GLU A 183 -8.05 6.76 14.50
CA GLU A 183 -7.01 7.79 14.61
C GLU A 183 -5.69 7.14 15.03
N CYS A 184 -4.62 7.51 14.33
CA CYS A 184 -3.25 7.10 14.55
C CYS A 184 -2.73 7.70 15.86
N PRO A 185 -2.37 6.87 16.85
CA PRO A 185 -1.72 7.35 18.06
C PRO A 185 -0.35 7.99 17.78
N VAL A 186 0.28 7.56 16.68
CA VAL A 186 1.60 8.01 16.22
C VAL A 186 1.63 7.92 14.69
N LEU A 187 2.26 8.88 14.02
CA LEU A 187 2.48 8.86 12.58
C LEU A 187 3.87 8.30 12.25
N PRO A 188 4.04 7.62 11.10
CA PRO A 188 5.33 7.12 10.66
C PRO A 188 6.38 8.22 10.49
N HIS A 189 7.65 7.86 10.65
CA HIS A 189 8.79 8.66 10.22
C HIS A 189 9.13 8.34 8.76
N GLY A 190 8.31 8.83 7.82
CA GLY A 190 8.50 8.65 6.38
C GLY A 190 9.17 9.84 5.70
N ARG A 191 9.26 9.80 4.37
CA ARG A 191 9.79 10.90 3.57
C ARG A 191 8.74 12.01 3.52
N PRO A 192 9.12 13.26 3.83
CA PRO A 192 8.17 14.37 3.79
C PRO A 192 7.73 14.64 2.36
N CYS A 193 6.43 14.87 2.18
CA CYS A 193 5.87 15.41 0.95
C CYS A 193 6.04 16.92 0.88
N GLY A 194 6.13 17.48 -0.33
CA GLY A 194 5.93 18.90 -0.54
C GLY A 194 4.45 19.29 -0.36
N ASN A 195 4.17 20.60 -0.33
CA ASN A 195 2.79 21.10 -0.22
C ASN A 195 1.93 20.77 -1.44
N LYS A 196 2.56 20.52 -2.60
CA LYS A 196 1.94 20.03 -3.82
C LYS A 196 2.74 18.84 -4.33
N ILE A 197 2.04 17.79 -4.72
CA ILE A 197 2.64 16.55 -5.21
C ILE A 197 1.89 16.06 -6.46
N GLU A 198 2.62 15.40 -7.34
CA GLU A 198 2.08 14.75 -8.53
C GLU A 198 1.29 13.49 -8.12
N PHE A 199 0.21 13.23 -8.85
CA PHE A 199 -0.49 11.94 -8.83
C PHE A 199 -0.33 11.34 -10.23
N PRO A 200 0.77 10.61 -10.49
CA PRO A 200 1.12 10.19 -11.84
C PRO A 200 0.13 9.15 -12.36
N SER A 201 -0.01 9.05 -13.67
CA SER A 201 -0.76 7.95 -14.27
C SER A 201 -0.02 6.62 -14.12
N PHE A 202 -0.79 5.54 -14.14
CA PHE A 202 -0.30 4.18 -14.36
C PHE A 202 -0.96 3.60 -15.62
N SER A 203 -1.30 4.45 -16.58
CA SER A 203 -1.91 4.07 -17.86
C SER A 203 -0.86 3.55 -18.85
N SER A 204 -1.28 2.91 -19.95
CA SER A 204 -0.50 2.01 -20.83
C SER A 204 0.65 2.62 -21.63
N ASP A 205 0.91 3.92 -21.56
CA ASP A 205 1.76 4.58 -22.54
C ASP A 205 3.09 5.06 -21.96
N SER A 206 3.93 4.11 -21.56
CA SER A 206 5.37 4.27 -21.66
C SER A 206 5.93 3.07 -22.41
N ASN A 207 6.23 3.28 -23.69
CA ASN A 207 7.00 2.39 -24.54
C ASN A 207 8.34 2.05 -23.88
N HIS A 208 8.34 1.05 -23.00
CA HIS A 208 9.53 0.37 -22.52
C HIS A 208 9.51 -1.13 -22.85
N ASP A 209 8.68 -1.52 -23.83
CA ASP A 209 8.92 -2.70 -24.65
C ASP A 209 9.76 -2.29 -25.85
N GLU A 210 11.09 -2.34 -25.69
CA GLU A 210 12.13 -2.64 -26.68
C GLU A 210 13.47 -2.07 -26.18
N LEU A 211 14.24 -2.94 -25.50
CA LEU A 211 15.69 -3.14 -25.70
C LEU A 211 16.15 -4.39 -24.95
#